data_AF-A0A161MRF7-F1
#
_entry.id   AF-A0A161MRF7-F1
#
_cell.length_a   1.000
_cell.length_b   1.000
_cell.length_c   1.000
_cell.angle_alpha   90.00
_cell.angle_beta   90.00
_cell.angle_gamma   90.00
#
_symmetry.space_group_name_H-M   'P 1'
#
loop_
_entity.id
_entity.type
_entity.pdbx_description
1 polymer ?
#
loop_
_entity_poly.entity_id
_entity_poly.type
_entity_poly.pdbx_seq_one_letter_code
_entity_poly.pdbx_strand_id
1 'polypeptide(L)'
;NSIKVNYHSLLLRLAMLLEMEISPRSGLLRVREFTMAEIEHFCDPSDKTHPKFNEVADTVMTLYSACHQMDGTSAVSMTIGDAVKSRLVDNETLGYYMSRIQSFLIKVGIDPSKLRFRQHMSQEMAHY
;
A
#
# COMPACT_ATOMS: atom_id res chain seq x y z
N ASN A 1 -0.62 -34.01 16.66
CA ASN A 1 -1.75 -33.11 16.36
C ASN A 1 -1.28 -31.67 16.34
N SER A 2 -0.74 -31.21 15.21
CA SER A 2 -0.46 -29.79 15.04
C SER A 2 -1.72 -29.14 14.48
N ILE A 3 -2.40 -28.36 15.31
CA ILE A 3 -3.46 -27.46 14.86
C ILE A 3 -2.78 -26.45 13.94
N LYS A 4 -2.99 -26.56 12.62
CA LYS A 4 -2.64 -25.49 11.68
C LYS A 4 -3.64 -24.36 11.93
N VAL A 5 -3.28 -23.42 12.79
CA VAL A 5 -3.99 -22.14 12.87
C VAL A 5 -3.74 -21.45 11.53
N ASN A 6 -4.79 -21.16 10.77
CA ASN A 6 -4.67 -20.34 9.56
C ASN A 6 -4.34 -18.92 10.03
N TYR A 7 -3.05 -18.55 10.02
CA TYR A 7 -2.53 -17.25 10.45
C TYR A 7 -2.84 -16.09 9.49
N HIS A 8 -3.90 -16.20 8.69
CA HIS A 8 -4.34 -15.13 7.80
C HIS A 8 -5.74 -14.68 8.24
N SER A 9 -5.75 -13.75 9.19
CA SER A 9 -6.96 -13.02 9.55
C SER A 9 -6.90 -11.62 8.97
N LEU A 10 -8.06 -11.15 8.53
CA LEU A 10 -8.24 -9.81 8.00
C LEU A 10 -9.36 -9.15 8.76
N LEU A 11 -9.09 -7.99 9.35
CA LEU A 11 -10.09 -7.15 9.98
C LEU A 11 -10.31 -5.91 9.11
N LEU A 12 -11.55 -5.72 8.65
CA LEU A 12 -11.97 -4.52 7.93
C LEU A 12 -12.77 -3.64 8.89
N ARG A 13 -12.40 -2.38 9.01
CA ARG A 13 -13.17 -1.37 9.72
C ARG A 13 -13.56 -0.26 8.75
N LEU A 14 -14.84 0.09 8.74
CA LEU A 14 -15.35 1.30 8.09
C LEU A 14 -15.86 2.21 9.20
N ALA A 15 -15.25 3.37 9.35
CA ALA A 15 -15.56 4.27 10.45
C ALA A 15 -15.43 5.73 10.03
N MET A 16 -16.14 6.58 10.78
CA MET A 16 -15.96 8.02 10.72
C MET A 16 -14.81 8.39 11.65
N LEU A 17 -13.81 9.08 11.12
CA LEU A 17 -12.66 9.55 11.87
C LEU A 17 -12.71 11.06 12.00
N LEU A 18 -12.25 11.54 13.16
CA LEU A 18 -12.18 12.96 13.50
C LEU A 18 -10.71 13.36 13.67
N GLU A 19 -10.26 14.34 12.89
CA GLU A 19 -8.92 14.93 13.03
C GLU A 19 -9.03 16.35 13.59
N MET A 20 -8.19 16.66 14.59
CA MET A 20 -8.05 18.01 15.15
C MET A 20 -7.18 18.88 14.23
N GLU A 21 -7.62 19.03 12.99
CA GLU A 21 -6.92 19.76 11.94
C GLU A 21 -6.94 21.27 12.20
N ILE A 22 -5.73 21.84 12.35
CA ILE A 22 -5.47 23.23 12.72
C ILE A 22 -5.99 24.19 11.64
N SER A 23 -5.80 23.86 10.36
CA SER A 23 -6.27 24.70 9.27
C SER A 23 -6.84 23.86 8.12
N PRO A 24 -8.16 23.56 8.16
CA PRO A 24 -8.82 22.86 7.06
C PRO A 24 -8.79 23.75 5.82
N ARG A 25 -8.16 23.26 4.76
CA ARG A 25 -7.94 23.95 3.48
C ARG A 25 -8.02 22.91 2.35
N SER A 26 -8.05 23.35 1.10
CA SER A 26 -8.04 22.43 -0.06
C SER A 26 -9.26 21.51 -0.17
N GLY A 27 -10.43 21.99 0.26
CA GLY A 27 -11.71 21.28 0.09
C GLY A 27 -11.72 19.93 0.80
N LEU A 28 -12.09 18.88 0.06
CA LEU A 28 -12.21 17.52 0.59
C LEU A 28 -10.87 16.85 0.94
N LEU A 29 -9.73 17.44 0.58
CA LEU A 29 -8.42 16.85 0.83
C LEU A 29 -7.95 17.00 2.28
N ARG A 30 -8.48 17.98 3.03
CA ARG A 30 -8.06 18.25 4.41
C ARG A 30 -9.25 18.74 5.25
N VAL A 31 -9.98 17.79 5.82
CA VAL A 31 -11.22 17.99 6.57
C VAL A 31 -11.08 17.44 8.00
N ARG A 32 -11.91 17.92 8.92
CA ARG A 32 -11.91 17.47 10.32
C ARG A 32 -12.68 16.18 10.55
N GLU A 33 -13.52 15.79 9.60
CA GLU A 33 -14.36 14.60 9.68
C GLU A 33 -14.43 13.95 8.31
N PHE A 34 -14.06 12.68 8.24
CA PHE A 34 -14.11 11.91 7.00
C PHE A 34 -14.31 10.42 7.28
N THR A 35 -14.83 9.70 6.29
CA THR A 35 -14.98 8.25 6.36
C THR A 35 -13.70 7.57 5.91
N MET A 36 -13.21 6.61 6.69
CA MET A 36 -12.05 5.82 6.36
C MET A 36 -12.40 4.33 6.37
N ALA A 37 -11.84 3.60 5.42
CA ALA A 37 -11.86 2.15 5.38
C ALA A 37 -10.43 1.64 5.61
N GLU A 38 -10.24 0.90 6.70
CA GLU A 38 -8.93 0.37 7.11
C GLU A 38 -8.96 -1.16 7.12
N ILE A 39 -7.86 -1.75 6.65
CA ILE A 39 -7.65 -3.19 6.67
C ILE A 39 -6.44 -3.48 7.53
N GLU A 40 -6.66 -4.22 8.62
CA GLU A 40 -5.59 -4.83 9.39
C GLU A 40 -5.39 -6.27 8.90
N HIS A 41 -4.25 -6.53 8.27
CA HIS A 41 -3.87 -7.86 7.83
C HIS A 41 -2.85 -8.46 8.79
N PHE A 42 -3.24 -9.55 9.45
CA PHE A 42 -2.36 -10.29 10.36
C PHE A 42 -1.71 -11.44 9.59
N CYS A 43 -0.38 -11.53 9.67
CA CYS A 43 0.43 -12.55 9.03
C CYS A 43 1.51 -13.06 9.98
N ASP A 44 2.08 -14.23 9.67
CA ASP A 44 3.23 -14.76 10.41
C ASP A 44 4.46 -13.87 10.11
N PRO A 45 5.14 -13.32 11.13
CA PRO A 45 6.33 -12.50 10.89
C PRO A 45 7.46 -13.26 10.18
N SER A 46 7.47 -14.59 10.28
CA SER A 46 8.46 -15.48 9.67
C SER A 46 8.11 -15.87 8.23
N ASP A 47 6.84 -15.72 7.83
CA ASP A 47 6.35 -16.04 6.50
C ASP A 47 5.49 -14.89 5.94
N LYS A 48 6.14 -14.06 5.12
CA LYS A 48 5.49 -12.93 4.44
C LYS A 48 5.15 -13.25 2.97
N THR A 49 5.15 -14.53 2.58
CA THR A 49 4.64 -14.93 1.27
C THR A 49 3.14 -14.69 1.17
N HIS A 50 2.59 -14.61 -0.05
CA HIS A 50 1.16 -14.45 -0.22
C HIS A 50 0.62 -15.42 -1.27
N PRO A 51 -0.34 -16.31 -0.93
CA PRO A 51 -0.74 -17.42 -1.80
C PRO A 51 -1.30 -16.98 -3.16
N LYS A 52 -1.80 -15.74 -3.26
CA LYS A 52 -2.35 -15.16 -4.49
C LYS A 52 -1.44 -14.14 -5.16
N PHE A 53 -0.19 -14.00 -4.72
CA PHE A 53 0.72 -13.00 -5.31
C PHE A 53 0.97 -13.26 -6.80
N ASN A 54 1.07 -14.53 -7.20
CA ASN A 54 1.24 -14.91 -8.60
C ASN A 54 0.11 -14.41 -9.51
N GLU A 55 -1.11 -14.21 -8.99
CA GLU A 55 -2.24 -13.67 -9.77
C GLU A 55 -2.04 -12.20 -10.16
N VAL A 56 -1.17 -11.47 -9.46
CA VAL A 56 -0.96 -10.03 -9.64
C VAL A 56 0.47 -9.67 -10.04
N ALA A 57 1.39 -10.64 -10.10
CA ALA A 57 2.83 -10.42 -10.31
C ALA A 57 3.16 -9.59 -11.55
N ASP A 58 2.38 -9.73 -12.62
CA ASP A 58 2.58 -9.01 -13.89
C ASP A 58 1.98 -7.59 -13.90
N THR A 59 1.38 -7.15 -12.80
CA THR A 59 0.80 -5.80 -12.69
C THR A 59 1.89 -4.74 -12.79
N VAL A 60 1.85 -3.92 -13.83
CA VAL A 60 2.74 -2.75 -13.99
C VAL A 60 2.29 -1.63 -13.06
N MET A 61 3.23 -1.07 -12.29
CA MET A 61 2.98 -0.03 -11.31
C MET A 61 4.04 1.07 -11.40
N THR A 62 3.63 2.32 -11.16
CA THR A 62 4.55 3.45 -11.04
C THR A 62 5.02 3.56 -9.59
N LEU A 63 6.29 3.25 -9.34
CA LEU A 63 6.90 3.20 -8.01
C LEU A 63 7.91 4.34 -7.84
N TYR A 64 7.81 5.05 -6.71
CA TYR A 64 8.72 6.12 -6.34
C TYR A 64 9.46 5.76 -5.04
N SER A 65 10.67 5.21 -5.20
CA SER A 65 11.49 4.70 -4.11
C SER A 65 12.04 5.83 -3.22
N ALA A 66 12.46 5.49 -2.01
CA ALA A 66 13.14 6.45 -1.12
C ALA A 66 14.47 6.93 -1.75
N CYS A 67 15.22 6.04 -2.42
CA CYS A 67 16.44 6.40 -3.13
C CYS A 67 16.18 7.43 -4.24
N HIS A 68 15.17 7.21 -5.09
CA HIS A 68 14.85 8.17 -6.15
C HIS A 68 14.40 9.53 -5.61
N GLN A 69 13.73 9.55 -4.46
CA GLN A 69 13.38 10.80 -3.77
C GLN A 69 14.62 11.57 -3.32
N MET A 70 15.61 10.88 -2.75
CA MET A 70 16.88 11.51 -2.32
C MET A 70 17.72 11.98 -3.51
N ASP A 71 17.75 11.19 -4.58
CA ASP A 71 18.53 11.49 -5.78
C ASP A 71 17.83 12.50 -6.71
N GLY A 72 16.59 12.90 -6.40
CA GLY A 72 15.79 13.81 -7.23
C GLY A 72 15.39 13.22 -8.58
N THR A 73 15.39 11.90 -8.71
CA THR A 73 15.06 11.19 -9.95
C THR A 73 13.57 10.85 -10.03
N SER A 74 13.07 10.51 -11.21
CA SER A 74 11.64 10.23 -11.39
C SER A 74 11.22 8.87 -10.85
N ALA A 75 9.92 8.72 -10.62
CA ALA A 75 9.30 7.42 -10.40
C ALA A 75 9.51 6.50 -11.62
N VAL A 76 9.57 5.19 -11.40
CA VAL A 76 9.82 4.19 -12.44
C VAL A 76 8.64 3.24 -12.55
N SER A 77 8.30 2.85 -13.79
CA SER A 77 7.33 1.80 -14.07
C SER A 77 8.00 0.44 -14.11
N MET A 78 7.48 -0.52 -13.34
CA MET A 78 7.92 -1.92 -13.38
C MET A 78 6.79 -2.85 -12.92
N THR A 79 6.93 -4.15 -13.16
CA THR A 79 5.98 -5.13 -12.63
C THR A 79 6.14 -5.26 -11.11
N ILE A 80 5.04 -5.54 -10.39
CA ILE A 80 5.13 -5.77 -8.95
C ILE A 80 5.97 -7.02 -8.62
N GLY A 81 5.97 -8.02 -9.51
CA GLY A 81 6.82 -9.19 -9.41
C GLY A 81 8.30 -8.83 -9.41
N ASP A 82 8.73 -7.97 -10.34
CA ASP A 82 10.13 -7.52 -10.40
C ASP A 82 10.49 -6.60 -9.23
N ALA A 83 9.54 -5.78 -8.76
CA ALA A 83 9.72 -4.94 -7.58
C ALA A 83 9.94 -5.76 -6.30
N VAL A 84 9.23 -6.89 -6.13
CA VAL A 84 9.43 -7.81 -5.01
C VAL A 84 10.76 -8.57 -5.15
N LYS A 85 11.06 -9.10 -6.35
CA LYS A 85 12.33 -9.81 -6.62
C LYS A 85 13.56 -8.93 -6.36
N SER A 86 13.50 -7.66 -6.73
CA SER A 86 14.56 -6.67 -6.53
C SER A 86 14.63 -6.09 -5.11
N ARG A 87 13.75 -6.52 -4.19
CA ARG A 87 13.61 -5.99 -2.82
C ARG A 87 13.24 -4.50 -2.74
N LEU A 88 12.76 -3.90 -3.83
CA LEU A 88 12.15 -2.57 -3.77
C LEU A 88 10.83 -2.61 -2.97
N VAL A 89 10.08 -3.70 -3.10
CA VAL A 89 8.92 -4.04 -2.26
C VAL A 89 9.33 -5.20 -1.35
N ASP A 90 9.14 -5.03 -0.04
CA ASP A 90 9.74 -5.92 0.99
C ASP A 90 9.35 -7.40 0.83
N ASN A 91 8.10 -7.66 0.49
CA ASN A 91 7.54 -9.02 0.45
C ASN A 91 6.30 -9.12 -0.45
N GLU A 92 5.89 -10.36 -0.74
CA GLU A 92 4.74 -10.68 -1.60
C GLU A 92 3.41 -10.18 -1.01
N THR A 93 3.26 -10.20 0.31
CA THR A 93 2.04 -9.71 0.96
C THR A 93 1.83 -8.22 0.70
N LEU A 94 2.86 -7.41 0.89
CA LEU A 94 2.82 -5.99 0.58
C LEU A 94 2.55 -5.75 -0.91
N GLY A 95 3.26 -6.47 -1.78
CA GLY A 95 3.07 -6.37 -3.23
C GLY A 95 1.64 -6.72 -3.66
N TYR A 96 1.07 -7.79 -3.09
CA TYR A 96 -0.31 -8.19 -3.37
C TYR A 96 -1.30 -7.08 -3.02
N TYR A 97 -1.23 -6.51 -1.81
CA TYR A 97 -2.14 -5.44 -1.42
C TYR A 97 -1.93 -4.16 -2.24
N MET A 98 -0.69 -3.81 -2.62
CA MET A 98 -0.42 -2.68 -3.52
C MET A 98 -1.14 -2.86 -4.86
N SER A 99 -1.07 -4.04 -5.48
CA SER A 99 -1.77 -4.32 -6.75
C SER A 99 -3.29 -4.30 -6.59
N ARG A 100 -3.81 -4.78 -5.46
CA ARG A 100 -5.26 -4.71 -5.14
C ARG A 100 -5.74 -3.28 -4.95
N ILE A 101 -4.96 -2.43 -4.28
CA ILE A 101 -5.23 -0.99 -4.12
C ILE A 101 -5.25 -0.31 -5.48
N GLN A 102 -4.24 -0.53 -6.33
CA GLN A 102 -4.22 0.02 -7.69
C GLN A 102 -5.47 -0.39 -8.48
N SER A 103 -5.80 -1.69 -8.48
CA SER A 103 -6.98 -2.20 -9.19
C SER A 103 -8.27 -1.57 -8.68
N PHE A 104 -8.39 -1.36 -7.37
CA PHE A 104 -9.54 -0.70 -6.77
C PHE A 104 -9.63 0.78 -7.21
N LEU A 105 -8.53 1.54 -7.10
CA LEU A 105 -8.48 2.96 -7.48
C LEU A 105 -8.85 3.18 -8.95
N ILE A 106 -8.32 2.33 -9.85
CA ILE A 106 -8.66 2.39 -11.27
C ILE A 106 -10.15 2.06 -11.49
N LYS A 107 -10.67 1.04 -10.80
CA LYS A 107 -12.08 0.65 -10.92
C LYS A 107 -13.06 1.73 -10.45
N VAL A 108 -12.69 2.55 -9.46
CA VAL A 108 -13.49 3.70 -9.02
C VAL A 108 -13.29 4.96 -9.88
N GLY A 109 -12.41 4.91 -10.89
CA GLY A 109 -12.26 5.94 -11.92
C GLY A 109 -11.01 6.81 -11.82
N ILE A 110 -10.02 6.46 -10.98
CA ILE A 110 -8.73 7.17 -10.95
C ILE A 110 -7.96 6.89 -12.25
N ASP A 111 -7.47 7.97 -12.88
CA ASP A 111 -6.61 7.93 -14.06
C ASP A 111 -5.26 7.26 -13.72
N PRO A 112 -4.92 6.11 -14.33
CA PRO A 112 -3.66 5.40 -14.07
C PRO A 112 -2.42 6.26 -14.33
N SER A 113 -2.48 7.23 -15.25
CA SER A 113 -1.35 8.10 -15.57
C SER A 113 -0.99 9.08 -14.45
N LYS A 114 -1.94 9.30 -13.51
CA LYS A 114 -1.79 10.18 -12.35
C LYS A 114 -1.61 9.43 -11.04
N LEU A 115 -1.54 8.09 -11.10
CA LEU A 115 -1.38 7.22 -9.94
C LEU A 115 0.09 6.79 -9.79
N ARG A 116 0.61 6.88 -8.56
CA ARG A 116 1.91 6.31 -8.18
C ARG A 116 1.92 5.87 -6.73
N PHE A 117 2.77 4.90 -6.41
CA PHE A 117 3.05 4.48 -5.05
C PHE A 117 4.39 5.07 -4.61
N ARG A 118 4.39 5.80 -3.50
CA ARG A 118 5.59 6.45 -2.95
C ARG A 118 6.01 5.72 -1.69
N GLN A 119 7.27 5.28 -1.65
CA GLN A 119 7.86 4.72 -0.45
C GLN A 119 8.15 5.85 0.55
N HIS A 120 7.81 5.65 1.82
CA HIS A 120 8.20 6.60 2.87
C HIS A 120 9.71 6.63 3.06
N MET A 121 10.25 7.82 3.32
CA MET A 121 11.64 7.97 3.76
C MET A 121 11.77 7.62 5.24
N SER A 122 12.99 7.33 5.71
CA SER A 122 13.25 6.96 7.12
C SER A 122 12.73 7.99 8.12
N GLN A 123 12.87 9.28 7.79
CA GLN A 123 12.38 10.40 8.60
C GLN A 123 10.85 10.64 8.55
N GLU A 124 10.13 9.93 7.67
CA GLU A 124 8.68 10.04 7.48
C GLU A 124 7.92 8.84 8.04
N MET A 125 8.64 7.86 8.60
CA MET A 125 8.03 6.69 9.20
C MET A 125 7.13 7.13 10.35
N ALA A 126 5.91 6.60 10.36
CA ALA A 126 5.02 6.79 11.49
C ALA A 126 5.64 6.12 12.74
N HIS A 127 5.19 6.52 13.92
CA HIS A 127 5.76 6.06 15.18
C HIS A 127 5.48 4.57 15.51
N TYR A 128 4.90 3.80 14.59
CA TYR A 128 4.49 2.40 14.75
C TYR A 128 5.17 1.48 13.74
#